data_AF-A0A949AY26-F1
#
_entry.id   AF-A0A949AY26-F1
#
_cell.length_a   1.000
_cell.length_b   1.000
_cell.length_c   1.000
_cell.angle_alpha   90.00
_cell.angle_beta   90.00
_cell.angle_gamma   90.00
#
_symmetry.space_group_name_H-M   'P 1'
#
loop_
_entity.id
_entity.type
_entity.pdbx_description
1 polymer ?
#
loop_
_entity_poly.entity_id
_entity_poly.type
_entity_poly.pdbx_seq_one_letter_code
_entity_poly.pdbx_strand_id
1 'polypeptide(L)'
;DLAEDHKVAHLENILKEDDLFSFDAGTEACLSISGIVEYAREGYNGVVNVYPFTCMPSTTTSAIVKPLMNKLGTPYLDTSYDSSFQPGREAAIRTFMYQAHHHFKRHGRKGH
;
A
#
# COMPACT_ATOMS: atom_id res chain seq x y z
N ASP A 1 -29.89 0.08 9.98
CA ASP A 1 -28.74 -0.23 10.85
C ASP A 1 -27.49 -0.43 10.02
N LEU A 2 -26.84 0.67 9.67
CA LEU A 2 -25.59 0.72 8.91
C LEU A 2 -24.43 0.67 9.90
N ALA A 3 -23.74 -0.46 9.94
CA ALA A 3 -22.47 -0.62 10.64
C ALA A 3 -21.27 -0.12 9.79
N GLU A 4 -21.52 0.74 8.78
CA GLU A 4 -20.55 1.04 7.71
C GLU A 4 -19.60 2.21 8.00
N ASP A 5 -19.91 3.14 8.91
CA ASP A 5 -19.12 4.39 9.00
C ASP A 5 -17.90 4.34 9.94
N HIS A 6 -17.86 3.44 10.93
CA HIS A 6 -16.75 3.42 11.90
C HIS A 6 -15.40 3.03 11.29
N LYS A 7 -15.38 2.22 10.22
CA LYS A 7 -14.13 1.76 9.60
C LYS A 7 -13.44 2.84 8.77
N VAL A 8 -14.22 3.73 8.16
CA VAL A 8 -13.69 4.79 7.29
C VAL A 8 -13.16 5.96 8.12
N ALA A 9 -13.80 6.29 9.25
CA ALA A 9 -13.38 7.36 10.13
C ALA A 9 -11.93 7.19 10.66
N HIS A 10 -11.53 5.95 10.96
CA HIS A 10 -10.16 5.65 11.39
C HIS A 10 -9.13 5.87 10.27
N LEU A 11 -9.47 5.46 9.04
CA LEU A 11 -8.64 5.69 7.86
C LEU A 11 -8.48 7.19 7.54
N GLU A 12 -9.53 7.98 7.77
CA GLU A 12 -9.49 9.44 7.66
C GLU A 12 -8.55 10.07 8.68
N ASN A 13 -8.54 9.57 9.92
CA ASN A 13 -7.60 10.03 10.94
C ASN A 13 -6.14 9.76 10.52
N ILE A 14 -5.83 8.59 9.96
CA ILE A 14 -4.47 8.27 9.48
C ILE A 14 -4.02 9.26 8.41
N LEU A 15 -4.87 9.61 7.46
CA LEU A 15 -4.51 10.59 6.42
C LEU A 15 -4.32 12.01 6.99
N LYS A 16 -5.12 12.39 7.99
CA LYS A 16 -5.02 13.70 8.68
C LYS A 16 -3.80 13.79 9.60
N GLU A 17 -3.46 12.70 10.30
CA GLU A 17 -2.27 12.63 11.17
C GLU A 17 -0.98 12.86 10.40
N ASP A 18 -0.86 12.24 9.23
CA ASP A 18 0.35 12.30 8.41
C ASP A 18 0.27 13.36 7.28
N ASP A 19 -0.83 14.12 7.20
CA ASP A 19 -1.13 15.13 6.16
C ASP A 19 -0.83 14.64 4.72
N LEU A 20 -1.24 13.40 4.42
CA LEU A 20 -0.82 12.71 3.19
C LEU A 20 -1.73 13.00 2.00
N PHE A 21 -3.04 13.06 2.21
CA PHE A 21 -4.05 13.20 1.16
C PHE A 21 -5.42 13.58 1.75
N SER A 22 -6.25 14.34 1.02
CA SER A 22 -7.59 14.72 1.48
C SER A 22 -8.67 13.78 0.95
N PHE A 23 -9.60 13.38 1.83
CA PHE A 23 -10.84 12.68 1.46
C PHE A 23 -11.76 13.50 0.55
N ASP A 24 -11.60 14.83 0.49
CA ASP A 24 -12.34 15.72 -0.41
C ASP A 24 -12.06 15.44 -1.89
N ALA A 25 -10.96 14.75 -2.20
CA ALA A 25 -10.62 14.35 -3.56
C ALA A 25 -11.54 13.24 -4.11
N GLY A 26 -12.37 12.59 -3.28
CA GLY A 26 -13.50 11.75 -3.71
C GLY A 26 -13.15 10.49 -4.50
N THR A 27 -11.96 9.91 -4.31
CA THR A 27 -11.50 8.71 -5.05
C THR A 27 -11.02 7.59 -4.14
N GLU A 28 -10.89 6.36 -4.68
CA GLU A 28 -10.37 5.18 -3.97
C GLU A 28 -8.91 5.36 -3.47
N ALA A 29 -8.22 6.42 -3.92
CA ALA A 29 -6.87 6.74 -3.46
C ALA A 29 -6.83 6.99 -1.95
N CYS A 30 -7.83 7.67 -1.37
CA CYS A 30 -7.86 7.97 0.06
C CYS A 30 -7.83 6.68 0.88
N LEU A 31 -8.72 5.74 0.55
CA LEU A 31 -8.84 4.43 1.20
C LEU A 31 -7.60 3.56 0.99
N SER A 32 -7.03 3.62 -0.21
CA SER A 32 -5.84 2.83 -0.56
C SER A 32 -4.60 3.34 0.19
N ILE A 33 -4.37 4.65 0.20
CA ILE A 33 -3.26 5.28 0.93
C ILE A 33 -3.36 4.97 2.42
N SER A 34 -4.52 5.22 3.03
CA SER A 34 -4.72 4.99 4.46
C SER A 34 -4.53 3.51 4.83
N GLY A 35 -5.08 2.58 4.03
CA GLY A 35 -4.94 1.15 4.28
C GLY A 35 -3.51 0.66 4.14
N ILE A 36 -2.76 1.16 3.16
CA ILE A 36 -1.33 0.83 2.99
C ILE A 36 -0.52 1.32 4.20
N VAL A 37 -0.80 2.52 4.70
CA VAL A 37 -0.15 3.08 5.89
C VAL A 37 -0.50 2.28 7.14
N GLU A 38 -1.77 1.91 7.32
CA GLU A 38 -2.21 1.04 8.41
C GLU A 38 -1.44 -0.28 8.41
N TYR A 39 -1.37 -0.98 7.27
CA TYR A 39 -0.63 -2.24 7.18
C TYR A 39 0.85 -2.08 7.52
N ALA A 40 1.48 -0.98 7.10
CA ALA A 40 2.86 -0.70 7.50
C ALA A 40 2.98 -0.52 9.03
N ARG A 41 2.03 0.21 9.66
CA ARG A 41 1.99 0.43 11.12
C ARG A 41 1.68 -0.84 11.91
N GLU A 42 0.85 -1.74 11.40
CA GLU A 42 0.51 -3.03 12.02
C GLU A 42 1.63 -4.08 11.89
N GLY A 43 2.74 -3.74 11.24
CA GLY A 43 3.93 -4.59 11.16
C GLY A 43 3.88 -5.64 10.04
N TYR A 44 3.03 -5.43 9.02
CA TYR A 44 3.07 -6.23 7.81
C TYR A 44 4.44 -6.09 7.13
N ASN A 45 4.84 -7.11 6.37
CA ASN A 45 6.20 -7.18 5.82
C ASN A 45 6.30 -6.84 4.34
N GLY A 46 5.21 -6.36 3.77
CA GLY A 46 5.19 -5.74 2.47
C GLY A 46 3.77 -5.55 1.98
N VAL A 47 3.61 -4.65 1.02
CA VAL A 47 2.32 -4.33 0.41
C VAL A 47 2.45 -4.33 -1.11
N VAL A 48 1.46 -4.89 -1.79
CA VAL A 48 1.38 -4.90 -3.26
C VAL A 48 0.13 -4.14 -3.69
N ASN A 49 0.31 -3.08 -4.46
CA ASN A 49 -0.78 -2.32 -5.07
C ASN A 49 -1.04 -2.85 -6.48
N VAL A 50 -2.18 -3.52 -6.69
CA VAL A 50 -2.57 -4.15 -7.95
C VAL A 50 -3.72 -3.37 -8.57
N TYR A 51 -3.58 -2.94 -9.83
CA TYR A 51 -4.56 -2.09 -10.48
C TYR A 51 -4.57 -2.23 -12.01
N PRO A 52 -5.67 -1.91 -12.70
CA PRO A 52 -5.68 -1.91 -14.16
C PRO A 52 -4.79 -0.79 -14.72
N PHE A 53 -4.20 -1.00 -15.90
CA PHE A 53 -3.46 0.06 -16.58
C PHE A 53 -4.35 1.29 -16.79
N THR A 54 -3.75 2.49 -16.70
CA THR A 54 -4.41 3.81 -16.65
C THR A 54 -5.33 4.11 -15.47
N CYS A 55 -5.33 3.30 -14.40
CA CYS A 55 -6.03 3.63 -13.16
C CYS A 55 -5.43 4.86 -12.47
N MET A 56 -6.06 6.03 -12.66
CA MET A 56 -5.62 7.30 -12.07
C MET A 56 -5.59 7.26 -10.53
N PRO A 57 -6.62 6.78 -9.80
CA PRO A 57 -6.57 6.67 -8.34
C PRO A 57 -5.38 5.84 -7.82
N SER A 58 -5.09 4.72 -8.47
CA SER A 58 -3.95 3.88 -8.09
C SER A 58 -2.61 4.53 -8.43
N THR A 59 -2.53 5.28 -9.52
CA THR A 59 -1.32 6.05 -9.88
C THR A 59 -1.05 7.15 -8.85
N THR A 60 -2.09 7.86 -8.41
CA THR A 60 -2.01 8.85 -7.31
C THR A 60 -1.58 8.18 -6.00
N THR A 61 -2.18 7.02 -5.69
CA THR A 61 -1.79 6.20 -4.53
C THR A 61 -0.30 5.88 -4.57
N SER A 62 0.19 5.29 -5.67
CA SER A 62 1.60 4.92 -5.85
C SER A 62 2.55 6.11 -5.68
N ALA A 63 2.19 7.29 -6.20
CA ALA A 63 3.02 8.49 -6.08
C ALA A 63 3.22 8.94 -4.62
N ILE A 64 2.21 8.73 -3.77
CA ILE A 64 2.22 9.12 -2.36
C ILE A 64 2.83 8.01 -1.48
N VAL A 65 2.37 6.77 -1.63
CA VAL A 65 2.76 5.68 -0.71
C VAL A 65 4.16 5.17 -0.97
N LYS A 66 4.64 5.15 -2.23
CA LYS A 66 5.97 4.63 -2.54
C LYS A 66 7.11 5.33 -1.80
N PRO A 67 7.21 6.68 -1.77
CA PRO A 67 8.22 7.35 -0.96
C PRO A 67 8.00 7.14 0.55
N LEU A 68 6.75 7.00 1.01
CA LEU A 68 6.45 6.75 2.42
C LEU A 68 6.90 5.35 2.86
N MET A 69 6.60 4.32 2.09
CA MET A 69 7.05 2.94 2.35
C MET A 69 8.57 2.85 2.36
N ASN A 70 9.25 3.57 1.45
CA ASN A 70 10.72 3.67 1.47
C ASN A 70 11.24 4.31 2.76
N LYS A 71 10.57 5.33 3.31
CA LYS A 71 10.95 5.95 4.60
C LYS A 71 10.70 5.02 5.78
N LEU A 72 9.58 4.27 5.76
CA LEU A 72 9.25 3.28 6.79
C LEU A 72 10.08 1.99 6.68
N GLY A 73 10.80 1.80 5.57
CA GLY A 73 11.57 0.58 5.30
C GLY A 73 10.70 -0.62 4.94
N THR A 74 9.40 -0.42 4.70
CA THR A 74 8.44 -1.48 4.36
C THR A 74 8.52 -1.78 2.86
N PRO A 75 8.70 -3.05 2.46
CA PRO A 75 8.71 -3.44 1.04
C PRO A 75 7.39 -3.11 0.34
N TYR A 76 7.46 -2.53 -0.85
CA TYR A 76 6.29 -2.11 -1.61
C TYR A 76 6.44 -2.40 -3.10
N LEU A 77 5.38 -2.87 -3.76
CA LEU A 77 5.35 -3.18 -5.18
C LEU A 77 4.07 -2.66 -5.85
N ASP A 78 4.23 -1.88 -6.92
CA ASP A 78 3.13 -1.53 -7.83
C ASP A 78 3.05 -2.53 -8.99
N THR A 79 1.86 -3.04 -9.29
CA THR A 79 1.65 -3.90 -10.46
C THR A 79 0.43 -3.43 -11.25
N SER A 80 0.65 -2.87 -12.44
CA SER A 80 -0.42 -2.63 -13.37
C SER A 80 -0.76 -3.90 -14.17
N TYR A 81 -2.03 -4.07 -14.51
CA TYR A 81 -2.51 -5.18 -15.34
C TYR A 81 -3.29 -4.63 -16.55
N ASP A 82 -2.82 -4.97 -17.74
CA ASP A 82 -3.39 -4.59 -19.04
C ASP A 82 -3.67 -5.81 -19.93
N SER A 83 -3.72 -7.01 -19.32
CA SER A 83 -3.84 -8.30 -20.01
C SER A 83 -2.70 -8.61 -21.00
N SER A 84 -1.65 -7.78 -21.05
CA SER A 84 -0.48 -8.00 -21.89
C SER A 84 0.63 -8.70 -21.13
N PHE A 85 1.56 -9.33 -21.88
CA PHE A 85 2.81 -9.81 -21.29
C PHE A 85 3.68 -8.62 -20.93
N GLN A 86 4.02 -8.49 -19.65
CA GLN A 86 4.91 -7.44 -19.15
C GLN A 86 6.30 -8.03 -18.88
N PRO A 87 7.31 -7.71 -19.72
CA PRO A 87 8.68 -8.11 -19.47
C PRO A 87 9.14 -7.61 -18.09
N GLY A 88 9.72 -8.51 -17.29
CA GLY A 88 10.25 -8.16 -15.96
C GLY A 88 9.25 -8.26 -14.80
N ARG A 89 7.96 -8.53 -15.04
CA ARG A 89 6.96 -8.73 -13.96
C ARG A 89 7.43 -9.80 -12.96
N GLU A 90 7.88 -10.93 -13.48
CA GLU A 90 8.39 -12.05 -12.68
C GLU A 90 9.63 -11.66 -11.86
N ALA A 91 10.55 -10.88 -12.44
CA ALA A 91 11.72 -10.40 -11.73
C ALA A 91 11.34 -9.43 -10.60
N ALA A 92 10.41 -8.50 -10.86
CA ALA A 92 9.91 -7.57 -9.86
C ALA A 92 9.23 -8.29 -8.68
N ILE A 93 8.41 -9.30 -8.96
CA ILE A 93 7.77 -10.13 -7.92
C ILE A 93 8.83 -10.87 -7.10
N ARG A 94 9.83 -11.51 -7.74
CA ARG A 94 10.91 -12.20 -7.03
C ARG A 94 11.71 -11.25 -6.12
N THR A 95 12.03 -10.06 -6.62
CA THR A 95 12.72 -9.04 -5.83
C THR A 95 11.87 -8.56 -4.65
N PHE A 96 10.57 -8.32 -4.85
CA PHE A 96 9.65 -7.96 -3.78
C PHE A 96 9.58 -9.05 -2.71
N MET A 97 9.39 -10.31 -3.11
CA MET A 97 9.33 -11.44 -2.17
C MET A 97 10.63 -11.61 -1.38
N TYR A 98 11.78 -11.39 -2.02
CA TYR A 98 13.06 -11.38 -1.34
C TYR A 98 13.15 -10.27 -0.29
N GLN A 99 12.74 -9.04 -0.63
CA GLN A 99 12.70 -7.92 0.30
C GLN A 99 11.73 -8.16 1.47
N ALA A 100 10.53 -8.65 1.18
CA ALA A 100 9.52 -8.98 2.18
C ALA A 100 9.99 -10.05 3.17
N HIS A 101 10.64 -11.12 2.68
CA HIS A 101 11.23 -12.15 3.53
C HIS A 101 12.35 -11.61 4.42
N HIS A 102 13.22 -10.75 3.87
CA HIS A 102 14.28 -10.11 4.66
C HIS A 102 13.72 -9.13 5.70
N HIS A 103 12.67 -8.40 5.36
CA HIS A 103 11.95 -7.54 6.30
C HIS A 103 11.33 -8.36 7.43
N PHE A 104 10.63 -9.47 7.12
CA PHE A 104 10.09 -10.39 8.12
C PHE A 104 11.18 -10.97 9.04
N LYS A 105 12.34 -11.38 8.50
CA LYS A 105 13.43 -11.86 9.36
C LYS A 105 13.95 -10.83 10.36
N ARG A 106 13.86 -9.54 10.04
CA ARG A 106 14.32 -8.42 10.89
C ARG A 106 13.25 -7.93 11.87
N HIS A 107 12.01 -7.84 11.42
CA HIS A 107 10.90 -7.18 12.13
C HIS A 107 9.76 -8.11 12.50
N GLY A 108 9.71 -9.31 11.93
CA GLY A 108 8.71 -10.32 12.22
C GLY A 108 8.79 -10.75 13.68
N ARG A 109 7.63 -10.86 14.33
CA ARG A 109 7.55 -11.43 15.67
C ARG A 109 8.11 -12.85 15.60
N LYS A 110 9.21 -13.12 16.31
CA LYS A 110 9.57 -14.50 16.64
C LYS A 110 8.33 -15.10 17.30
N GLY A 111 7.72 -16.08 16.64
CA GLY A 111 6.63 -16.83 17.26
C GLY A 111 7.07 -17.30 18.64
N HIS A 112 6.18 -17.17 19.62
CA HIS A 112 6.31 -17.86 20.89
C HIS A 112 6.46 -19.36 20.66
#